data_AF-A0A316VNN2-F1
#
_entry.id   AF-A0A316VNN2-F1
#
_cell.length_a   1.000
_cell.length_b   1.000
_cell.length_c   1.000
_cell.angle_alpha   90.00
_cell.angle_beta   90.00
_cell.angle_gamma   90.00
#
_symmetry.space_group_name_H-M   'P 1'
#
loop_
_entity.id
_entity.type
_entity.pdbx_description
1 polymer ?
#
loop_
_entity_poly.entity_id
_entity_poly.type
_entity_poly.pdbx_seq_one_letter_code
_entity_poly.pdbx_strand_id
1 'polypeptide(L)'
;MDEDQDGDAEELYLGTKDKGWGKSVYDDDNGFVADPKAFYESDFDPDFWSEEEMTIFARRYSLFPKQFGKIAASLPQKTTAQCVAYYYLTKKED
;
A
#
# COMPACT_ATOMS: atom_id res chain seq x y z
N MET A 1 54.90 -42.31 24.64
CA MET A 1 54.54 -41.26 25.61
C MET A 1 54.80 -39.94 24.91
N ASP A 2 54.15 -39.70 23.77
CA ASP A 2 52.70 -39.38 23.65
C ASP A 2 52.40 -38.15 24.48
N GLU A 3 52.30 -37.00 23.82
CA GLU A 3 51.00 -36.33 23.70
C GLU A 3 51.16 -35.12 22.78
N ASP A 4 50.49 -35.24 21.64
CA ASP A 4 50.21 -34.21 20.67
C ASP A 4 49.73 -32.93 21.35
N GLN A 5 50.38 -31.82 21.03
CA GLN A 5 49.85 -30.50 21.35
C GLN A 5 48.87 -30.10 20.24
N ASP A 6 47.76 -30.84 20.19
CA ASP A 6 46.49 -30.45 19.58
C ASP A 6 45.63 -29.76 20.67
N GLY A 7 44.90 -28.71 20.28
CA GLY A 7 44.02 -27.93 21.15
C GLY A 7 44.74 -26.70 21.72
N ASP A 8 44.28 -25.47 21.50
CA ASP A 8 42.88 -25.09 21.60
C ASP A 8 42.57 -23.87 20.72
N ALA A 9 41.89 -24.10 19.61
CA ALA A 9 41.30 -23.04 18.77
C ALA A 9 39.90 -22.63 19.27
N GLU A 10 39.51 -22.98 20.50
CA GLU A 10 38.23 -22.60 21.10
C GLU A 10 38.25 -21.27 21.88
N GLU A 11 39.39 -20.58 22.00
CA GLU A 11 39.45 -19.26 22.67
C GLU A 11 38.98 -18.08 21.80
N LEU A 12 38.47 -18.32 20.59
CA LEU A 12 37.83 -17.27 19.76
C LEU A 12 36.29 -17.38 19.71
N TYR A 13 35.70 -18.27 20.52
CA TYR A 13 34.25 -18.45 20.57
C TYR A 13 33.61 -18.14 21.94
N LEU A 14 34.22 -17.26 22.74
CA LEU A 14 33.60 -16.69 23.94
C LEU A 14 33.28 -15.20 23.72
N GLY A 15 32.44 -14.94 22.71
CA GLY A 15 31.76 -13.66 22.49
C GLY A 15 30.25 -13.82 22.64
N THR A 16 29.76 -13.78 23.89
CA THR A 16 28.37 -13.44 24.29
C THR A 16 27.23 -14.03 23.43
N LYS A 17 26.85 -15.29 23.68
CA LYS A 17 25.56 -15.86 23.21
C LYS A 17 24.41 -15.46 24.16
N ASP A 18 24.13 -14.17 24.27
CA ASP A 18 22.95 -13.64 24.98
C ASP A 18 22.21 -12.63 24.11
N LYS A 19 21.72 -13.09 22.96
CA LYS A 19 20.62 -12.41 22.27
C LYS A 19 19.56 -13.44 21.96
N GLY A 20 18.83 -13.80 23.01
CA GLY A 20 17.58 -14.53 22.88
C GLY A 20 16.77 -13.89 21.76
N TRP A 21 16.33 -14.73 20.82
CA TRP A 21 15.37 -14.34 19.80
C TRP A 21 14.19 -13.71 20.55
N GLY A 22 14.08 -12.38 20.46
CA GLY A 22 13.11 -11.61 21.22
C GLY A 22 11.73 -12.20 21.00
N LYS A 23 10.96 -12.34 22.08
CA LYS A 23 9.55 -12.76 22.04
C LYS A 23 8.86 -12.05 20.88
N SER A 24 8.42 -12.80 19.87
CA SER A 24 7.47 -12.30 18.89
C SER A 24 6.20 -11.97 19.67
N VAL A 25 6.01 -10.69 19.97
CA VAL A 25 4.74 -10.18 20.43
C VAL A 25 3.84 -10.24 19.20
N TYR A 26 2.80 -11.06 19.26
CA TYR A 26 1.77 -11.09 18.24
C TYR A 26 1.08 -9.72 18.25
N ASP A 27 1.21 -9.00 17.15
CA ASP A 27 0.54 -7.72 16.93
C ASP A 27 -0.84 -8.03 16.35
N ASP A 28 -1.86 -7.94 17.19
CA ASP A 28 -3.23 -8.18 16.78
C ASP A 28 -3.82 -6.90 16.17
N ASP A 29 -3.50 -6.65 14.90
CA ASP A 29 -4.17 -5.63 14.09
C ASP A 29 -5.37 -6.29 13.41
N ASN A 30 -6.42 -6.61 14.18
CA ASN A 30 -7.66 -7.21 13.63
C ASN A 30 -8.44 -6.25 12.72
N GLY A 31 -7.89 -5.06 12.43
CA GLY A 31 -8.57 -4.01 11.67
C GLY A 31 -9.87 -3.54 12.33
N PHE A 32 -9.96 -3.52 13.67
CA PHE A 32 -11.16 -3.07 14.36
C PHE A 32 -11.40 -1.58 14.11
N VAL A 33 -12.48 -1.28 13.39
CA VAL A 33 -12.93 0.10 13.13
C VAL A 33 -14.10 0.42 14.04
N ALA A 34 -13.88 1.26 15.05
CA ALA A 34 -14.88 1.60 16.07
C ALA A 34 -16.06 2.42 15.50
N ASP A 35 -15.78 3.31 14.55
CA ASP A 35 -16.78 4.05 13.80
C ASP A 35 -16.45 3.94 12.30
N PRO A 36 -17.15 3.04 11.58
CA PRO A 36 -16.93 2.86 10.15
C PRO A 36 -17.16 4.14 9.36
N LYS A 37 -18.11 4.97 9.78
CA LYS A 37 -18.47 6.17 9.04
C LYS A 37 -17.34 7.19 9.13
N ALA A 38 -16.87 7.48 10.34
CA ALA A 38 -15.74 8.39 10.53
C ALA A 38 -14.43 7.88 9.91
N PHE A 39 -14.27 6.56 9.75
CA PHE A 39 -13.06 5.98 9.16
C PHE A 39 -13.05 6.00 7.63
N TYR A 40 -14.20 5.76 6.99
CA TYR A 40 -14.30 5.65 5.52
C TYR A 40 -14.83 6.92 4.85
N GLU A 41 -15.65 7.74 5.53
CA GLU A 41 -16.09 9.03 5.01
C GLU A 41 -15.06 10.10 5.36
N SER A 42 -14.13 10.37 4.44
CA SER A 42 -13.22 11.51 4.54
C SER A 42 -13.96 12.82 4.26
N ASP A 43 -13.46 13.94 4.81
CA ASP A 43 -13.94 15.29 4.47
C ASP A 43 -13.84 15.60 2.96
N PHE A 44 -12.94 14.90 2.27
CA PHE A 44 -12.84 14.89 0.82
C PHE A 44 -13.78 13.81 0.27
N ASP A 45 -14.81 14.21 -0.46
CA ASP A 45 -15.69 13.30 -1.18
C ASP A 45 -15.03 12.86 -2.50
N PRO A 46 -14.53 11.61 -2.62
CA PRO A 46 -13.91 11.12 -3.84
C PRO A 46 -14.91 11.01 -5.02
N ASP A 47 -16.20 11.08 -4.74
CA ASP A 47 -17.29 11.01 -5.73
C ASP A 47 -17.67 12.40 -6.27
N PHE A 48 -17.07 13.48 -5.77
CA PHE A 48 -17.25 14.81 -6.34
C PHE A 48 -16.44 14.99 -7.64
N TRP A 49 -17.15 15.12 -8.76
CA TRP A 49 -16.60 15.39 -10.08
C TRP A 49 -17.15 16.70 -10.65
N SER A 50 -16.27 17.62 -11.04
CA SER A 50 -16.68 18.83 -11.75
C SER A 50 -16.93 18.56 -13.24
N GLU A 51 -17.75 19.39 -13.89
CA GLU A 51 -18.04 19.26 -15.32
C GLU A 51 -16.76 19.34 -16.18
N GLU A 52 -15.77 20.13 -15.74
CA GLU A 52 -14.45 20.20 -16.37
C GLU A 52 -13.69 18.87 -16.25
N GLU A 53 -13.66 18.27 -15.05
CA GLU A 53 -13.01 16.97 -14.82
C GLU A 53 -13.68 15.86 -15.65
N MET A 54 -15.00 15.84 -15.71
CA MET A 54 -15.77 14.90 -16.53
C MET A 54 -15.44 15.05 -18.03
N THR A 55 -15.37 16.30 -18.52
CA THR A 55 -15.03 16.59 -19.92
C THR A 55 -13.60 16.15 -20.26
N ILE A 56 -12.64 16.44 -19.37
CA ILE A 56 -11.25 15.99 -19.51
C ILE A 56 -11.19 14.46 -19.52
N PHE A 57 -11.91 13.80 -18.61
CA PHE A 57 -11.99 12.34 -18.54
C PHE A 57 -12.52 11.75 -19.86
N ALA A 58 -13.67 12.22 -20.36
CA ALA A 58 -14.28 11.73 -21.60
C ALA A 58 -13.36 11.92 -22.82
N ARG A 59 -12.72 13.09 -22.93
CA ARG A 59 -11.76 13.36 -24.01
C ARG A 59 -10.55 12.43 -23.95
N ARG A 60 -9.98 12.23 -22.77
CA ARG A 60 -8.80 11.36 -22.58
C ARG A 60 -9.14 9.89 -22.74
N TYR A 61 -10.32 9.46 -22.30
CA TYR A 61 -10.81 8.10 -22.47
C TYR A 61 -11.01 7.76 -23.96
N SER A 62 -11.50 8.71 -24.75
CA SER A 62 -11.63 8.56 -26.22
C SER A 62 -10.29 8.31 -26.92
N LEU A 63 -9.20 8.90 -26.41
CA LEU A 63 -7.84 8.74 -26.94
C LEU A 63 -7.14 7.49 -26.40
N PHE A 64 -7.36 7.16 -25.11
CA PHE A 64 -6.66 6.09 -24.39
C PHE A 64 -7.66 5.25 -23.60
N PRO A 65 -8.44 4.37 -24.26
CA PRO A 65 -9.49 3.61 -23.60
C PRO A 65 -8.89 2.70 -22.51
N LYS A 66 -9.47 2.78 -21.31
CA LYS A 66 -9.08 2.00 -20.10
C LYS A 66 -7.63 2.20 -19.62
N GLN A 67 -6.90 3.17 -20.16
CA GLN A 67 -5.56 3.50 -19.65
C GLN A 67 -5.65 4.56 -18.55
N PHE A 68 -6.27 4.20 -17.42
CA PHE A 68 -6.60 5.14 -16.33
C PHE A 68 -5.40 5.87 -15.73
N GLY A 69 -4.20 5.27 -15.75
CA GLY A 69 -2.97 5.96 -15.33
C GLY A 69 -2.65 7.19 -16.20
N LYS A 70 -2.87 7.11 -17.52
CA LYS A 70 -2.67 8.24 -18.43
C LYS A 70 -3.77 9.30 -18.32
N ILE A 71 -4.99 8.86 -18.00
CA ILE A 71 -6.13 9.75 -17.79
C ILE A 71 -5.91 10.55 -16.49
N ALA A 72 -5.54 9.89 -15.39
CA ALA A 72 -5.23 10.51 -14.11
C ALA A 72 -4.05 11.49 -14.20
N ALA A 73 -3.06 11.24 -15.05
CA ALA A 73 -1.98 12.20 -15.30
C ALA A 73 -2.46 13.56 -15.86
N SER A 74 -3.69 13.63 -16.39
CA SER A 74 -4.33 14.87 -16.88
C SER A 74 -5.30 15.47 -15.86
N LEU A 75 -5.53 14.82 -14.72
CA LEU A 75 -6.45 15.22 -13.66
C LEU A 75 -5.66 15.29 -12.34
N PRO A 76 -5.01 16.43 -12.02
CA PRO A 76 -4.12 16.51 -10.85
C PRO A 76 -4.85 16.34 -9.51
N GLN A 77 -6.17 16.57 -9.48
CA GLN A 77 -7.02 16.40 -8.30
C GLN A 77 -7.60 14.99 -8.17
N LYS A 78 -7.38 14.11 -9.16
CA LYS A 78 -7.93 12.75 -9.19
C LYS A 78 -6.85 11.69 -9.37
N THR A 79 -6.87 10.70 -8.51
CA THR A 79 -5.99 9.54 -8.57
C THR A 79 -6.44 8.54 -9.64
N THR A 80 -5.55 7.62 -10.01
CA THR A 80 -5.90 6.51 -10.91
C THR A 80 -7.03 5.66 -10.35
N ALA A 81 -7.06 5.40 -9.03
CA ALA A 81 -8.13 4.63 -8.39
C ALA A 81 -9.49 5.33 -8.55
N GLN A 82 -9.54 6.65 -8.35
CA GLN A 82 -10.77 7.44 -8.54
C GLN A 82 -11.23 7.45 -10.00
N CYS A 83 -10.31 7.51 -10.97
CA CYS A 83 -10.67 7.40 -12.39
C CYS A 83 -11.29 6.04 -12.74
N VAL A 84 -10.80 4.96 -12.11
CA VAL A 84 -11.38 3.61 -12.25
C VAL A 84 -12.76 3.56 -11.60
N ALA A 85 -12.91 4.06 -10.38
CA ALA A 85 -14.19 4.10 -9.67
C ALA A 85 -15.24 4.88 -10.48
N TYR A 86 -14.90 6.08 -10.94
CA TYR A 86 -15.76 6.93 -11.77
C TYR A 86 -16.22 6.23 -13.04
N TYR A 87 -15.34 5.48 -13.71
CA TYR A 87 -15.71 4.70 -14.88
C TYR A 87 -16.80 3.66 -14.58
N TYR A 88 -16.71 2.95 -13.45
CA TYR A 88 -17.70 1.93 -13.11
C TYR A 88 -19.02 2.50 -12.57
N LEU A 89 -18.97 3.67 -11.94
CA LEU A 89 -20.15 4.42 -11.52
C LEU A 89 -20.93 4.92 -12.74
N THR A 90 -20.25 5.64 -13.64
CA THR A 90 -20.90 6.30 -14.79
C THR A 90 -21.26 5.37 -15.94
N LYS A 91 -20.49 4.30 -16.18
CA LYS A 91 -20.74 3.37 -17.30
C LYS A 91 -22.14 2.72 -17.26
N LYS A 92 -22.77 2.61 -16.10
CA LYS A 92 -24.12 2.01 -15.99
C LYS A 92 -25.25 3.02 -16.21
N GLU A 93 -24.95 4.31 -16.25
CA GLU A 93 -25.93 5.37 -16.50
C GLU A 93 -26.13 5.65 -18.00
N ASP A 94 -25.26 5.12 -18.87
CA ASP A 94 -25.44 5.01 -20.33
C ASP A 94 -26.11 3.68 -20.73
#